data_AF-A0A942G118-F1
#
_entry.id   AF-A0A942G118-F1
#
_cell.length_a   1.000
_cell.length_b   1.000
_cell.length_c   1.000
_cell.angle_alpha   90.00
_cell.angle_beta   90.00
_cell.angle_gamma   90.00
#
_symmetry.space_group_name_H-M   'P 1'
#
loop_
_entity.id
_entity.type
_entity.pdbx_description
1 polymer ?
#
loop_
_entity_poly.entity_id
_entity_poly.type
_entity_poly.pdbx_seq_one_letter_code
_entity_poly.pdbx_strand_id
1 'polypeptide(L)'
;MTVKRFFAESAREALRKVKAVLGPEAIVISNKSVPGGVEIMAMSADSLEALQAGGGPAQAVPAPRADAGSPQAGPLPLRAAAA
;
A
#
# COMPACT_ATOMS: atom_id res chain seq x y z
N MET A 1 13.75 -4.57 5.65
CA MET A 1 12.39 -3.98 5.56
C MET A 1 12.40 -2.46 5.80
N THR A 2 13.38 -1.69 5.29
CA THR A 2 13.52 -0.27 5.64
C THR A 2 13.52 0.62 4.39
N VAL A 3 12.37 1.24 4.14
CA VAL A 3 12.27 2.36 3.21
C VAL A 3 13.01 3.55 3.80
N LYS A 4 13.86 4.20 2.99
CA LYS A 4 14.58 5.41 3.39
C LYS A 4 14.14 6.59 2.55
N ARG A 5 14.12 7.76 3.19
CA ARG A 5 13.79 9.04 2.57
C ARG A 5 15.06 9.86 2.39
N PHE A 6 15.18 10.46 1.23
CA PHE A 6 16.34 11.25 0.80
C PHE A 6 15.88 12.63 0.36
N PHE A 7 16.55 13.66 0.87
CA PHE A 7 16.32 15.04 0.48
C PHE A 7 17.56 15.65 -0.18
N ALA A 8 17.34 16.42 -1.24
CA ALA A 8 18.40 17.21 -1.88
C ALA A 8 17.81 18.41 -2.64
N GLU A 9 18.67 19.35 -3.01
CA GLU A 9 18.32 20.55 -3.77
C GLU A 9 17.81 20.21 -5.19
N SER A 10 18.27 19.09 -5.75
CA SER A 10 17.85 18.59 -7.07
C SER A 10 17.66 17.08 -7.09
N ALA A 11 16.78 16.60 -7.98
CA ALA A 11 16.55 15.17 -8.25
C ALA A 11 17.84 14.41 -8.54
N ARG A 12 18.78 15.04 -9.27
CA ARG A 12 20.06 14.42 -9.60
C ARG A 12 20.90 14.14 -8.35
N GLU A 13 20.87 15.03 -7.37
CA GLU A 13 21.57 14.85 -6.11
C GLU A 13 20.88 13.87 -5.18
N ALA A 14 19.55 13.92 -5.08
CA ALA A 14 18.80 12.96 -4.31
C ALA A 14 19.03 11.53 -4.83
N LEU A 15 19.02 11.33 -6.15
CA LEU A 15 19.34 10.04 -6.77
C LEU A 15 20.80 9.60 -6.54
N ARG A 16 21.76 10.53 -6.50
CA ARG A 16 23.14 10.20 -6.13
C ARG A 16 23.22 9.72 -4.68
N LYS A 17 22.55 10.39 -3.75
CA LYS A 17 22.47 9.97 -2.34
C LYS A 17 21.81 8.59 -2.20
N VAL A 18 20.73 8.34 -2.94
CA VAL A 18 20.07 7.03 -3.00
C VAL A 18 21.07 5.94 -3.42
N LYS A 19 21.79 6.14 -4.53
CA LYS A 19 22.75 5.15 -5.03
C LYS A 19 23.94 4.95 -4.08
N ALA A 20 24.43 6.01 -3.46
CA ALA A 20 25.54 5.93 -2.52
C ALA A 20 25.18 5.16 -1.24
N VAL A 21 23.92 5.19 -0.81
CA VAL A 21 23.48 4.58 0.45
C VAL A 21 22.84 3.20 0.24
N LEU A 22 22.05 3.02 -0.82
CA LEU A 22 21.26 1.80 -1.06
C LEU A 22 21.84 0.91 -2.17
N GLY A 23 22.80 1.43 -2.93
CA GLY A 23 23.41 0.75 -4.08
C GLY A 23 22.78 1.10 -5.43
N PRO A 24 23.35 0.60 -6.53
CA PRO A 24 22.85 0.85 -7.88
C PRO A 24 21.47 0.24 -8.13
N GLU A 25 21.16 -0.87 -7.45
CA GLU A 25 19.89 -1.61 -7.55
C GLU A 25 18.78 -1.03 -6.66
N ALA A 26 18.91 0.24 -6.24
CA ALA A 26 17.90 0.90 -5.42
C ALA A 26 16.63 1.19 -6.23
N ILE A 27 15.49 0.89 -5.63
CA ILE A 27 14.16 1.08 -6.22
C ILE A 27 13.54 2.33 -5.62
N VAL A 28 13.17 3.29 -6.47
CA VAL A 28 12.46 4.51 -6.07
C VAL A 28 10.96 4.23 -5.99
N ILE A 29 10.37 4.55 -4.83
CA ILE A 29 8.95 4.35 -4.53
C ILE A 29 8.17 5.63 -4.81
N SER A 30 8.73 6.78 -4.45
CA SER A 30 8.11 8.09 -4.64
C SER A 30 9.14 9.18 -4.88
N ASN A 31 8.77 10.15 -5.69
CA ASN A 31 9.52 11.37 -5.95
C ASN A 31 8.57 12.56 -5.85
N LYS A 32 8.81 13.45 -4.90
CA LYS A 32 7.97 14.63 -4.64
C LYS A 32 8.83 15.88 -4.58
N SER A 33 8.45 16.88 -5.37
CA SER A 33 9.00 18.24 -5.23
C SER A 33 8.47 18.87 -3.94
N VAL A 34 9.38 19.44 -3.15
CA VAL A 34 9.08 20.09 -1.87
C VAL A 34 9.72 21.49 -1.85
N PRO A 35 9.25 22.42 -1.01
CA PRO A 35 9.92 23.70 -0.85
C PRO A 35 11.39 23.49 -0.49
N GLY A 36 12.31 24.02 -1.30
CA GLY A 36 13.75 23.86 -1.10
C GLY A 36 14.39 22.62 -1.77
N GLY A 37 13.65 21.84 -2.57
CA GLY A 37 14.25 20.80 -3.39
C GLY A 37 13.31 19.64 -3.70
N VAL A 38 13.82 18.42 -3.54
CA VAL A 38 13.09 17.19 -3.81
C VAL A 38 13.24 16.18 -2.69
N GLU A 39 12.18 15.42 -2.47
CA GLU A 39 12.10 14.29 -1.56
C GLU A 39 11.96 13.00 -2.39
N ILE A 40 12.89 12.06 -2.22
CA ILE A 40 12.84 10.74 -2.86
C ILE A 40 12.74 9.68 -1.76
N MET A 41 11.74 8.81 -1.85
CA MET A 41 11.65 7.60 -1.03
C MET A 41 12.11 6.41 -1.84
N ALA A 42 13.06 5.66 -1.31
CA ALA A 42 13.67 4.51 -1.99
C ALA A 42 13.97 3.36 -1.02
N MET A 43 14.12 2.16 -1.56
CA MET A 43 14.55 0.97 -0.84
C MET A 43 15.54 0.15 -1.69
N SER A 44 16.33 -0.73 -1.07
CA SER A 44 17.21 -1.66 -1.80
C SER A 44 16.44 -2.88 -2.31
N ALA A 45 16.90 -3.49 -3.41
CA ALA A 45 16.35 -4.74 -3.96
C ALA A 45 16.23 -5.86 -2.91
N ASP A 46 17.26 -6.07 -2.09
CA ASP A 46 17.23 -7.01 -0.97
C ASP A 46 16.06 -6.77 0.01
N SER A 47 15.74 -5.49 0.29
CA SER A 47 14.62 -5.16 1.16
C SER A 47 13.26 -5.38 0.48
N LEU A 48 13.19 -5.37 -0.85
CA LEU A 48 12.01 -5.79 -1.62
C LEU A 48 11.88 -7.32 -1.64
N GLU A 49 12.98 -8.04 -1.83
CA GLU A 49 13.00 -9.51 -1.76
C GLU A 49 12.59 -10.00 -0.38
N ALA A 50 13.03 -9.35 0.70
CA ALA A 50 12.56 -9.63 2.05
C ALA A 50 11.05 -9.37 2.24
N LEU A 51 10.49 -8.35 1.57
CA LEU A 51 9.04 -8.10 1.55
C LEU A 51 8.28 -9.21 0.83
N GLN A 52 8.84 -9.75 -0.26
CA GLN A 52 8.24 -10.83 -1.05
C GLN A 52 8.38 -12.19 -0.35
N ALA A 53 9.53 -12.47 0.27
CA ALA A 53 9.80 -13.70 0.99
C ALA A 53 8.98 -13.82 2.30
N GLY A 54 8.64 -12.69 2.92
CA GLY A 54 7.69 -12.63 4.04
C GLY A 54 6.21 -12.65 3.62
N GLY A 55 5.93 -12.61 2.31
CA GLY A 55 4.60 -12.64 1.70
C GLY A 55 4.08 -14.05 1.48
N GLY A 56 3.99 -14.86 2.54
CA GLY A 56 2.99 -15.94 2.55
C GLY A 56 1.59 -15.33 2.41
N PRO A 57 0.60 -16.06 1.83
CA PRO A 57 -0.68 -15.48 1.48
C PRO A 57 -1.29 -14.82 2.72
N ALA A 58 -1.87 -13.65 2.49
CA ALA A 58 -2.55 -12.83 3.48
C ALA A 58 -3.04 -13.64 4.69
N GLN A 59 -2.47 -13.37 5.87
CA GLN A 59 -3.32 -13.37 7.06
C GLN A 59 -4.29 -12.20 6.88
N ALA A 60 -5.30 -12.43 6.04
CA ALA A 60 -6.58 -11.82 6.21
C ALA A 60 -6.96 -12.15 7.65
N VAL A 61 -6.81 -11.17 8.52
CA VAL A 61 -7.53 -11.16 9.79
C VAL A 61 -8.95 -11.57 9.43
N PRO A 62 -9.49 -12.69 9.95
CA PRO A 62 -10.89 -12.96 9.77
C PRO A 62 -11.59 -11.76 10.41
N ALA A 63 -12.18 -10.91 9.58
CA ALA A 63 -13.10 -9.91 10.07
C ALA A 63 -14.07 -10.67 10.97
N PRO A 64 -14.21 -10.31 12.26
CA PRO A 64 -15.18 -10.96 13.10
C PRO A 64 -16.50 -10.85 12.36
N ARG A 65 -17.10 -12.01 12.07
CA ARG A 65 -18.45 -12.10 11.55
C ARG A 65 -19.32 -11.43 12.60
N ALA A 66 -19.54 -10.13 12.43
CA ALA A 66 -20.53 -9.40 13.17
C ALA A 66 -21.85 -10.04 12.76
N ASP A 67 -22.27 -10.97 13.60
CA ASP A 67 -23.64 -11.38 13.78
C ASP A 67 -24.41 -10.11 14.14
N ALA A 68 -24.79 -9.37 13.11
CA ALA A 68 -25.67 -8.24 13.19
C ALA A 68 -26.90 -8.63 12.40
N GLY A 69 -27.73 -9.46 13.06
CA GLY A 69 -29.11 -9.65 12.68
C GLY A 69 -29.71 -8.30 12.30
N SER A 70 -30.28 -8.23 11.11
CA SER A 70 -31.14 -7.13 10.73
C SER A 70 -32.51 -7.70 10.39
N PRO A 71 -33.56 -7.00 10.86
CA PRO A 71 -34.82 -7.61 11.24
C PRO A 71 -35.65 -7.96 10.01
N GLN A 72 -36.49 -8.97 10.21
CA GLN A 72 -37.62 -9.31 9.38
C GLN A 72 -38.48 -8.07 9.12
N ALA A 73 -38.28 -7.43 7.96
CA ALA A 73 -39.20 -6.46 7.41
C ALA A 73 -40.03 -7.15 6.32
N GLY A 74 -41.15 -7.76 6.72
CA GLY A 74 -42.25 -7.97 5.79
C GLY A 74 -42.74 -6.60 5.30
N PRO A 75 -43.14 -6.49 4.02
CA PRO A 75 -44.58 -6.53 3.79
C PRO A 75 -45.04 -7.26 2.52
N LEU A 76 -46.17 -7.94 2.70
CA LEU A 76 -47.35 -8.04 1.83
C LEU A 76 -47.33 -8.93 0.57
N PRO A 77 -48.43 -9.68 0.32
CA PRO A 77 -48.52 -10.69 -0.72
C PRO A 77 -48.78 -10.07 -2.10
N LEU A 78 -48.20 -10.67 -3.13
CA LEU A 78 -48.58 -10.44 -4.53
C LEU A 78 -48.93 -11.77 -5.20
N ARG A 79 -50.21 -11.96 -5.50
CA ARG A 79 -50.80 -12.62 -6.70
C ARG A 79 -52.31 -12.71 -6.46
N ALA A 80 -53.15 -11.96 -7.17
CA ALA A 80 -53.53 -12.11 -8.57
C ALA A 80 -54.19 -13.47 -8.88
N ALA A 81 -55.49 -13.37 -9.20
CA ALA A 81 -56.33 -14.25 -10.01
C ALA A 81 -56.68 -15.66 -9.49
N ALA A 82 -57.98 -15.92 -9.31
CA ALA A 82 -58.80 -16.71 -10.25
C ALA A 82 -60.15 -17.14 -9.63
N ALA A 83 -61.14 -17.26 -10.52
CA ALA A 83 -62.53 -17.75 -10.38
C ALA A 83 -63.57 -16.76 -9.85
#